data_AF-A0A7S2JN89-F1
#
_entry.id   AF-A0A7S2JN89-F1
#
_cell.length_a   1.000
_cell.length_b   1.000
_cell.length_c   1.000
_cell.angle_alpha   90.00
_cell.angle_beta   90.00
_cell.angle_gamma   90.00
#
_symmetry.space_group_name_H-M   'P 1'
#
loop_
_entity.id
_entity.type
_entity.pdbx_description
1 polymer ?
#
loop_
_entity_poly.entity_id
_entity_poly.type
_entity_poly.pdbx_seq_one_letter_code
_entity_poly.pdbx_strand_id
1 'polypeptide(L)'
;EIRPVLARFIGARAEDLVFLDNASGGLNAVLRSVAWRKGDILLLTAAAYAVMPNTAAWLKQRYGVRTLRVEIAYPVIGPETYLDPVRRALTQLTPEERAQVRLAVFDHVSSYPPAVLPVTELARCVKAETAGRALVLLDGAHALGQLRIDLREFQ
;
A
#
# COMPACT_ATOMS: atom_id res chain seq x y z
N GLU A 1 18.33 -8.02 -22.66
CA GLU A 1 17.22 -8.29 -21.72
C GLU A 1 17.37 -7.40 -20.48
N ILE A 2 16.34 -6.63 -20.10
CA ILE A 2 16.43 -5.63 -19.03
C ILE A 2 15.93 -6.15 -17.67
N ARG A 3 15.06 -7.17 -17.62
CA ARG A 3 14.56 -7.74 -16.35
C ARG A 3 15.67 -8.22 -15.41
N PRO A 4 16.68 -9.01 -15.85
CA PRO A 4 17.72 -9.47 -14.93
C PRO A 4 18.58 -8.34 -14.37
N VAL A 5 18.76 -7.25 -15.14
CA VAL A 5 19.49 -6.07 -14.70
C VAL A 5 18.71 -5.33 -13.62
N LEU A 6 17.42 -5.07 -13.88
CA LEU A 6 16.54 -4.40 -12.92
C LEU A 6 16.36 -5.24 -11.64
N ALA A 7 16.19 -6.55 -11.78
CA ALA A 7 16.08 -7.49 -10.66
C ALA A 7 17.28 -7.42 -9.72
N ARG A 8 18.51 -7.37 -10.25
CA ARG A 8 19.70 -7.16 -9.43
C ARG A 8 19.73 -5.78 -8.79
N PHE A 9 19.27 -4.75 -9.50
CA PHE A 9 19.27 -3.37 -9.01
C PHE A 9 18.33 -3.18 -7.79
N ILE A 10 17.16 -3.84 -7.79
CA ILE A 10 16.17 -3.73 -6.72
C ILE A 10 16.13 -4.93 -5.77
N GLY A 11 17.07 -5.86 -5.88
CA GLY A 11 17.10 -7.08 -5.05
C GLY A 11 15.85 -7.94 -5.20
N ALA A 12 15.53 -8.38 -6.41
CA ALA A 12 14.40 -9.26 -6.72
C ALA A 12 14.83 -10.40 -7.65
N ARG A 13 13.94 -11.37 -7.89
CA ARG A 13 14.11 -12.34 -8.97
C ARG A 13 13.59 -11.76 -10.27
N ALA A 14 14.21 -12.11 -11.41
CA ALA A 14 13.78 -11.58 -12.71
C ALA A 14 12.35 -12.06 -13.07
N GLU A 15 11.98 -13.26 -12.60
CA GLU A 15 10.66 -13.85 -12.76
C GLU A 15 9.55 -13.10 -11.99
N ASP A 16 9.92 -12.38 -10.93
CA ASP A 16 8.98 -11.57 -10.12
C ASP A 16 8.70 -10.20 -10.76
N LEU A 17 9.36 -9.87 -11.88
CA LEU A 17 9.26 -8.58 -12.54
C LEU A 17 8.43 -8.62 -13.82
N VAL A 18 7.48 -7.69 -13.90
CA VAL A 18 6.70 -7.38 -15.10
C VAL A 18 6.87 -5.90 -15.45
N PHE A 19 6.85 -5.60 -16.75
CA PHE A 19 6.84 -4.22 -17.23
C PHE A 19 5.42 -3.79 -17.57
N LEU A 20 5.09 -2.57 -17.16
CA LEU A 20 3.80 -1.94 -17.37
C LEU A 20 4.05 -0.51 -17.85
N ASP A 21 3.04 0.10 -18.46
CA ASP A 21 3.17 1.42 -19.06
C ASP A 21 3.39 2.54 -18.03
N ASN A 22 2.90 2.36 -16.79
CA ASN A 22 3.06 3.31 -15.69
C ASN A 22 2.65 2.72 -14.33
N ALA A 23 2.99 3.43 -13.24
CA ALA A 23 2.66 3.03 -11.86
C ALA A 23 1.15 2.92 -11.61
N SER A 24 0.35 3.87 -12.12
CA SER A 24 -1.12 3.85 -11.99
C SER A 24 -1.74 2.59 -12.61
N GLY A 25 -1.21 2.15 -13.76
CA GLY A 25 -1.58 0.91 -14.41
C GLY A 25 -1.26 -0.32 -13.55
N GLY A 26 -0.07 -0.35 -12.94
CA GLY A 26 0.31 -1.40 -11.99
C GLY A 26 -0.56 -1.47 -10.74
N LEU A 27 -0.84 -0.31 -10.14
CA LEU A 27 -1.74 -0.20 -9.00
C LEU A 27 -3.14 -0.74 -9.33
N ASN A 28 -3.69 -0.36 -10.48
CA ASN A 28 -4.99 -0.86 -10.92
C ASN A 28 -4.96 -2.35 -11.28
N ALA A 29 -3.87 -2.86 -11.86
CA ALA A 29 -3.73 -4.28 -12.15
C ALA A 29 -3.81 -5.12 -10.88
N VAL A 30 -3.12 -4.72 -9.81
CA VAL A 30 -3.21 -5.39 -8.50
C VAL A 30 -4.61 -5.26 -7.92
N LEU A 31 -5.13 -4.03 -7.82
CA LEU A 31 -6.46 -3.78 -7.22
C LEU A 31 -7.59 -4.52 -7.92
N ARG A 32 -7.51 -4.72 -9.25
CA ARG A 32 -8.52 -5.46 -10.00
C ARG A 32 -8.32 -6.98 -9.97
N SER A 33 -7.15 -7.46 -9.56
CA SER A 33 -6.84 -8.89 -9.45
C SER A 33 -7.16 -9.47 -8.06
N VAL A 34 -7.35 -8.62 -7.05
CA VAL A 34 -7.82 -9.07 -5.73
C VAL A 34 -9.25 -9.60 -5.85
N ALA A 35 -9.47 -10.81 -5.35
CA ALA A 35 -10.79 -11.43 -5.26
C ALA A 35 -11.64 -10.80 -4.13
N TRP A 36 -12.13 -9.58 -4.39
CA TRP A 36 -12.92 -8.80 -3.44
C TRP A 36 -14.27 -9.47 -3.11
N ARG A 37 -14.68 -9.31 -1.86
CA ARG A 37 -16.02 -9.67 -1.35
C ARG A 37 -16.68 -8.45 -0.74
N LYS A 38 -18.02 -8.47 -0.73
CA LYS A 38 -18.81 -7.43 -0.06
C LYS A 38 -18.39 -7.34 1.41
N GLY A 39 -18.08 -6.14 1.87
CA GLY A 39 -17.61 -5.89 3.24
C GLY A 39 -16.10 -5.90 3.42
N ASP A 40 -15.32 -6.40 2.45
CA ASP A 40 -13.86 -6.27 2.49
C ASP A 40 -13.44 -4.81 2.63
N ILE A 41 -12.37 -4.58 3.38
CA ILE A 41 -11.85 -3.26 3.69
C ILE A 41 -10.52 -3.04 2.94
N LEU A 42 -10.47 -1.95 2.18
CA LEU A 42 -9.27 -1.38 1.59
C LEU A 42 -8.75 -0.25 2.51
N LEU A 43 -7.56 -0.42 3.06
CA LEU A 43 -6.90 0.61 3.87
C LEU A 43 -6.01 1.48 2.98
N LEU A 44 -6.18 2.81 3.08
CA LEU A 44 -5.38 3.80 2.37
C LEU A 44 -4.97 4.92 3.33
N THR A 45 -3.78 5.50 3.16
CA THR A 45 -3.47 6.81 3.76
C THR A 45 -4.04 7.93 2.89
N ALA A 46 -4.42 9.05 3.49
CA ALA A 46 -4.98 10.19 2.76
C ALA A 46 -4.00 10.86 1.80
N ALA A 47 -2.69 10.66 2.03
CA ALA A 47 -1.61 11.06 1.14
C ALA A 47 -1.51 10.17 -0.12
N ALA A 48 -2.26 9.08 -0.19
CA ALA A 48 -2.18 8.14 -1.31
C ALA A 48 -2.58 8.83 -2.63
N TYR A 49 -1.77 8.56 -3.64
CA TYR A 49 -1.81 9.07 -5.01
C TYR A 49 -3.21 9.41 -5.55
N ALA A 50 -3.31 10.49 -6.34
CA ALA A 50 -4.55 11.11 -6.82
C ALA A 50 -5.57 10.17 -7.51
N VAL A 51 -5.15 8.99 -7.95
CA VAL A 51 -6.02 7.97 -8.56
C VAL A 51 -6.83 7.19 -7.52
N MET A 52 -6.40 7.17 -6.25
CA MET A 52 -6.98 6.34 -5.21
C MET A 52 -8.45 6.60 -4.87
N PRO A 53 -8.93 7.86 -4.80
CA PRO A 53 -10.36 8.12 -4.58
C PRO A 53 -11.26 7.49 -5.65
N ASN A 54 -10.87 7.59 -6.92
CA ASN A 54 -11.64 7.06 -8.04
C ASN A 54 -11.66 5.52 -8.03
N THR A 55 -10.51 4.89 -7.80
CA THR A 55 -10.45 3.42 -7.73
C THR A 55 -11.19 2.88 -6.51
N ALA A 56 -11.11 3.54 -5.35
CA ALA A 56 -11.86 3.17 -4.16
C ALA A 56 -13.38 3.28 -4.39
N ALA A 57 -13.85 4.36 -5.03
CA ALA A 57 -15.25 4.53 -5.40
C ALA A 57 -15.73 3.43 -6.36
N TRP A 58 -14.92 3.09 -7.37
CA TRP A 58 -15.21 2.00 -8.29
C TRP A 58 -15.30 0.63 -7.57
N LEU A 59 -14.38 0.32 -6.66
CA LEU A 59 -14.40 -0.91 -5.88
C LEU A 59 -15.64 -0.99 -4.98
N LYS A 60 -16.02 0.12 -4.34
CA LYS A 60 -17.25 0.21 -3.55
C LYS A 60 -18.48 -0.08 -4.42
N GLN A 61 -18.60 0.55 -5.58
CA GLN A 61 -19.73 0.37 -6.48
C GLN A 61 -19.79 -1.05 -7.05
N ARG A 62 -18.64 -1.62 -7.43
CA ARG A 62 -18.58 -2.90 -8.14
C ARG A 62 -18.65 -4.12 -7.22
N TYR A 63 -18.09 -4.03 -6.02
CA TYR A 63 -17.90 -5.17 -5.11
C TYR A 63 -18.45 -4.94 -3.70
N GLY A 64 -18.89 -3.72 -3.36
CA GLY A 64 -19.31 -3.40 -1.98
C GLY A 64 -18.13 -3.33 -1.01
N VAL A 65 -16.94 -2.99 -1.49
CA VAL A 65 -15.73 -2.76 -0.68
C VAL A 65 -15.90 -1.49 0.15
N ARG A 66 -15.45 -1.54 1.40
CA ARG A 66 -15.34 -0.39 2.30
C ARG A 66 -13.94 0.19 2.21
N THR A 67 -13.82 1.50 2.34
CA THR A 67 -12.52 2.19 2.39
C THR A 67 -12.27 2.66 3.81
N LEU A 68 -11.16 2.23 4.40
CA LEU A 68 -10.61 2.78 5.63
C LEU A 68 -9.53 3.79 5.25
N ARG A 69 -9.90 5.07 5.23
CA ARG A 69 -8.97 6.16 4.91
C ARG A 69 -8.36 6.70 6.20
N VAL A 70 -7.02 6.72 6.25
CA VAL A 70 -6.23 7.19 7.40
C VAL A 70 -5.66 8.57 7.08
N GLU A 71 -6.12 9.59 7.79
CA GLU A 71 -5.59 10.95 7.67
C GLU A 71 -4.21 11.06 8.35
N ILE A 72 -3.27 11.73 7.70
CA ILE A 72 -1.93 11.98 8.22
C ILE A 72 -1.83 13.46 8.59
N ALA A 73 -1.42 13.72 9.83
CA ALA A 73 -1.24 15.09 10.32
C ALA A 73 0.09 15.67 9.84
N TYR A 74 0.11 16.98 9.59
CA TYR A 74 1.30 17.73 9.24
C TYR A 74 1.61 18.80 10.31
N PRO A 75 2.88 19.14 10.55
CA PRO A 75 4.09 18.63 9.88
C PRO A 75 4.42 17.18 10.27
N VAL A 76 5.10 16.46 9.37
CA VAL A 76 5.58 15.10 9.65
C VAL A 76 6.77 15.15 10.58
N ILE A 77 6.66 14.50 11.74
CA ILE A 77 7.70 14.39 12.75
C ILE A 77 7.97 12.90 12.99
N GLY A 78 8.97 12.39 12.29
CA GLY A 78 9.39 10.99 12.40
C GLY A 78 8.35 9.97 11.90
N PRO A 79 8.66 8.66 12.04
CA PRO A 79 7.82 7.58 11.51
C PRO A 79 6.47 7.46 12.23
N GLU A 80 6.38 7.85 13.51
CA GLU A 80 5.15 7.75 14.30
C GLU A 80 4.01 8.61 13.76
N THR A 81 4.33 9.67 13.01
CA THR A 81 3.31 10.47 12.31
C THR A 81 2.46 9.62 11.34
N TYR A 82 3.01 8.50 10.85
CA TYR A 82 2.30 7.54 10.00
C TYR A 82 1.82 6.32 10.77
N LEU A 83 2.65 5.79 11.68
CA LEU A 83 2.36 4.53 12.37
C LEU A 83 1.20 4.66 13.34
N ASP A 84 1.16 5.72 14.15
CA ASP A 84 0.11 5.94 15.14
C ASP A 84 -1.29 6.01 14.52
N PRO A 85 -1.57 6.85 13.50
CA PRO A 85 -2.90 6.92 12.93
C PRO A 85 -3.31 5.62 12.21
N VAL A 86 -2.38 4.90 11.58
CA VAL A 86 -2.66 3.60 10.95
C VAL A 86 -2.99 2.54 12.00
N ARG A 87 -2.17 2.43 13.06
CA ARG A 87 -2.43 1.51 14.18
C ARG A 87 -3.76 1.83 14.86
N ARG A 88 -4.01 3.12 15.13
CA ARG A 88 -5.28 3.57 15.73
C ARG A 88 -6.47 3.20 14.85
N ALA A 89 -6.40 3.46 13.54
CA ALA A 89 -7.48 3.12 12.63
C ALA A 89 -7.78 1.61 12.60
N LEU A 90 -6.74 0.75 12.63
CA LEU A 90 -6.90 -0.70 12.68
C LEU A 90 -7.43 -1.22 14.02
N THR A 91 -6.96 -0.65 15.13
CA THR A 91 -7.35 -1.06 16.48
C THR A 91 -8.76 -0.63 16.87
N GLN A 92 -9.28 0.44 16.25
CA GLN A 92 -10.67 0.88 16.39
C GLN A 92 -11.68 -0.01 15.66
N LEU A 93 -11.24 -0.83 14.69
CA LEU A 93 -12.09 -1.83 14.06
C LEU A 93 -12.41 -2.97 15.03
N THR A 94 -13.62 -3.54 14.92
CA THR A 94 -13.92 -4.79 15.63
C THR A 94 -13.03 -5.93 15.11
N PRO A 95 -12.85 -7.03 15.88
CA PRO A 95 -12.10 -8.19 15.39
C PRO A 95 -12.59 -8.74 14.04
N GLU A 96 -13.91 -8.71 13.81
CA GLU A 96 -14.53 -9.16 12.56
C GLU A 96 -14.21 -8.21 11.41
N GLU A 97 -14.29 -6.90 11.63
CA GLU A 97 -13.92 -5.90 10.62
C GLU A 97 -12.43 -5.94 10.31
N ARG A 98 -11.58 -6.14 11.32
CA ARG A 98 -10.14 -6.28 11.12
C ARG A 98 -9.79 -7.50 10.29
N ALA A 99 -10.55 -8.59 10.45
CA ALA A 99 -10.45 -9.78 9.59
C ALA A 99 -10.90 -9.54 8.13
N GLN A 100 -11.67 -8.47 7.88
CA GLN A 100 -12.10 -8.05 6.54
C GLN A 100 -11.10 -7.09 5.87
N VAL A 101 -10.07 -6.60 6.57
CA VAL A 101 -8.99 -5.81 5.94
C VAL A 101 -8.26 -6.71 4.96
N ARG A 102 -8.47 -6.45 3.66
CA ARG A 102 -8.01 -7.32 2.59
C ARG A 102 -6.72 -6.83 1.95
N LEU A 103 -6.58 -5.52 1.83
CA LEU A 103 -5.42 -4.86 1.22
C LEU A 103 -5.19 -3.51 1.90
N ALA A 104 -3.93 -3.22 2.21
CA ALA A 104 -3.46 -1.88 2.54
C ALA A 104 -2.56 -1.36 1.42
N VAL A 105 -2.73 -0.10 1.04
CA VAL A 105 -1.87 0.56 0.04
C VAL A 105 -1.16 1.73 0.69
N PHE A 106 0.16 1.79 0.51
CA PHE A 106 1.01 2.87 1.01
C PHE A 106 1.95 3.34 -0.09
N ASP A 107 2.17 4.65 -0.19
CA ASP A 107 3.26 5.18 -0.99
C ASP A 107 4.58 4.96 -0.23
N HIS A 108 5.66 4.59 -0.92
CA HIS A 108 7.00 4.59 -0.31
C HIS A 108 7.57 6.01 -0.25
N VAL A 109 7.29 6.80 -1.29
CA VAL A 109 7.51 8.24 -1.31
C VAL A 109 6.21 8.90 -1.77
N SER A 110 5.57 9.69 -0.89
CA SER A 110 4.33 10.38 -1.22
C SER A 110 4.56 11.50 -2.24
N SER A 111 3.56 11.80 -3.08
CA SER A 111 3.66 12.89 -4.07
C SER A 111 3.44 14.27 -3.45
N TYR A 112 2.46 14.41 -2.55
CA TYR A 112 2.11 15.70 -1.95
C TYR A 112 1.53 15.59 -0.54
N PRO A 113 2.16 16.24 0.46
CA PRO A 113 3.55 16.71 0.42
C PRO A 113 4.53 15.52 0.27
N PRO A 114 5.72 15.75 -0.30
CA PRO A 114 6.70 14.69 -0.50
C PRO A 114 7.37 14.28 0.81
N ALA A 115 7.29 12.99 1.13
CA ALA A 115 7.93 12.40 2.29
C ALA A 115 8.24 10.92 2.05
N VAL A 116 9.31 10.42 2.68
CA VAL A 116 9.61 8.99 2.73
C VAL A 116 8.80 8.37 3.86
N LEU A 117 7.98 7.37 3.55
CA LEU A 117 7.16 6.69 4.54
C LEU A 117 7.90 5.47 5.14
N PRO A 118 7.66 5.15 6.42
CA PRO A 118 8.20 3.96 7.09
C PRO A 118 7.43 2.70 6.63
N VAL A 119 7.55 2.35 5.35
CA VAL A 119 6.74 1.31 4.71
C VAL A 119 6.92 -0.07 5.31
N THR A 120 8.11 -0.38 5.82
CA THR A 120 8.40 -1.66 6.47
C THR A 120 7.64 -1.79 7.79
N GLU A 121 7.68 -0.75 8.61
CA GLU A 121 6.96 -0.66 9.88
C GLU A 121 5.45 -0.64 9.67
N LEU A 122 4.97 0.09 8.66
CA LEU A 122 3.57 0.11 8.26
C LEU A 122 3.08 -1.27 7.82
N ALA A 123 3.85 -1.96 6.96
CA ALA A 123 3.53 -3.32 6.53
C ALA A 123 3.47 -4.28 7.72
N ARG A 124 4.46 -4.22 8.63
CA ARG A 124 4.46 -5.03 9.87
C ARG A 124 3.26 -4.72 10.75
N CYS A 125 2.90 -3.44 10.92
CA CYS A 125 1.73 -3.03 11.69
C CYS A 125 0.44 -3.63 11.09
N VAL A 126 0.21 -3.46 9.79
CA VAL A 126 -0.97 -4.03 9.12
C VAL A 126 -1.01 -5.55 9.27
N LYS A 127 0.12 -6.23 9.05
CA LYS A 127 0.19 -7.69 9.20
C LYS A 127 -0.08 -8.14 10.63
N ALA A 128 0.51 -7.48 11.63
CA ALA A 128 0.30 -7.82 13.04
C ALA A 128 -1.17 -7.64 13.44
N GLU A 129 -1.76 -6.49 13.14
CA GLU A 129 -3.15 -6.19 13.52
C GLU A 129 -4.14 -7.12 12.79
N THR A 130 -3.87 -7.49 11.53
CA THR A 130 -4.80 -8.32 10.71
C THR A 130 -4.53 -9.83 10.78
N ALA A 131 -3.72 -10.29 11.74
CA ALA A 131 -3.29 -11.68 11.86
C ALA A 131 -2.67 -12.25 10.56
N GLY A 132 -1.92 -11.41 9.85
CA GLY A 132 -1.22 -11.72 8.60
C GLY A 132 -2.09 -11.75 7.34
N ARG A 133 -3.42 -11.61 7.47
CA ARG A 133 -4.39 -11.82 6.39
C ARG A 133 -4.38 -10.74 5.32
N ALA A 134 -4.19 -9.48 5.72
CA ALA A 134 -4.20 -8.37 4.78
C ALA A 134 -2.95 -8.41 3.89
N LEU A 135 -3.12 -8.20 2.59
CA LEU A 135 -2.02 -7.91 1.69
C LEU A 135 -1.55 -6.46 1.88
N VAL A 136 -0.30 -6.18 1.53
CA VAL A 136 0.26 -4.81 1.52
C VAL A 136 0.80 -4.55 0.13
N LEU A 137 0.36 -3.44 -0.47
CA LEU A 137 0.83 -2.96 -1.76
C LEU A 137 1.57 -1.64 -1.54
N LEU A 138 2.82 -1.59 -1.99
CA LEU A 138 3.65 -0.39 -1.92
C LEU A 138 3.67 0.29 -3.28
N ASP A 139 3.25 1.56 -3.33
CA ASP A 139 3.46 2.40 -4.50
C ASP A 139 4.89 2.98 -4.46
N GLY A 140 5.73 2.44 -5.35
CA GLY A 140 7.14 2.83 -5.50
C GLY A 140 7.39 3.87 -6.58
N ALA A 141 6.36 4.53 -7.14
CA ALA A 141 6.49 5.42 -8.29
C ALA A 141 7.56 6.51 -8.12
N HIS A 142 7.64 7.11 -6.93
CA HIS A 142 8.63 8.13 -6.58
C HIS A 142 9.85 7.58 -5.83
N ALA A 143 9.88 6.29 -5.50
CA ALA A 143 10.98 5.69 -4.75
C ALA A 143 12.07 5.12 -5.67
N LEU A 144 11.69 4.44 -6.76
CA LEU A 144 12.64 3.78 -7.64
C LEU A 144 13.61 4.80 -8.28
N GLY A 145 14.91 4.62 -8.03
CA GLY A 145 15.96 5.53 -8.52
C GLY A 145 16.26 6.71 -7.60
N GLN A 146 15.43 6.98 -6.59
CA GLN A 146 15.70 7.98 -5.55
C GLN A 146 16.19 7.34 -4.25
N LEU A 147 15.59 6.21 -3.89
CA LEU A 147 15.95 5.43 -2.71
C LEU A 147 16.66 4.14 -3.13
N ARG A 148 17.56 3.68 -2.27
CA ARG A 148 18.06 2.31 -2.36
C ARG A 148 16.91 1.37 -1.99
N ILE A 149 16.55 0.47 -2.91
CA ILE A 149 15.48 -0.50 -2.71
C ILE A 149 16.09 -1.90 -2.81
N ASP A 150 15.80 -2.75 -1.83
CA ASP A 150 16.07 -4.17 -1.86
C ASP A 150 14.80 -4.93 -1.47
N LEU A 151 14.12 -5.52 -2.45
CA LEU A 151 12.83 -6.18 -2.23
C LEU A 151 12.93 -7.41 -1.33
N ARG A 152 14.13 -8.00 -1.17
CA ARG A 152 14.39 -9.08 -0.20
C ARG A 152 14.22 -8.63 1.24
N GLU A 153 14.32 -7.33 1.53
CA GLU A 153 14.11 -6.79 2.88
C GLU A 153 12.62 -6.80 3.29
N PHE A 154 11.71 -7.05 2.33
CA PHE A 154 10.26 -7.05 2.51
C PHE A 154 9.61 -8.44 2.42
N GLN A 155 10.39 -9.50 2.17
CA GLN A 155 9.94 -10.89 2.04
C GLN A 155 10.06 -11.64 3.38
#